data_AF-A0A2N5DSM2-F1
#
_entry.id   AF-A0A2N5DSM2-F1
#
_cell.length_a   1.000
_cell.length_b   1.000
_cell.length_c   1.000
_cell.angle_alpha   90.00
_cell.angle_beta   90.00
_cell.angle_gamma   90.00
#
_symmetry.space_group_name_H-M   'P 1'
#
loop_
_entity.id
_entity.type
_entity.pdbx_description
1 polymer ?
#
loop_
_entity_poly.entity_id
_entity_poly.type
_entity_poly.pdbx_seq_one_letter_code
_entity_poly.pdbx_strand_id
1 'polypeptide(L)'
;MKVSRKMMTFFTAVARAHHIDTPTPYTHFSYVNDAGNYSGDDIEGNLRVLEQLGKMGIVRVIGDEDDFTVQLVERFDVLAGWFDGARAASRNEGTDYSAYHSCPIAFLAGHQHWHEQQHPSAIQYKDEFHRRCHGFVCVDTGEIWQQE
;
A
#
# COMPACT_ATOMS: atom_id res chain seq x y z
N MET A 1 -15.83 5.77 7.32
CA MET A 1 -15.73 5.91 5.85
C MET A 1 -15.10 4.64 5.30
N LYS A 2 -15.53 4.11 4.15
CA LYS A 2 -14.95 2.88 3.57
C LYS A 2 -14.15 3.25 2.32
N VAL A 3 -12.93 2.75 2.20
CA VAL A 3 -12.09 2.97 1.01
C VAL A 3 -12.65 2.13 -0.13
N SER A 4 -12.77 2.72 -1.33
CA SER A 4 -13.32 2.01 -2.48
C SER A 4 -12.42 0.83 -2.87
N ARG A 5 -12.98 -0.24 -3.44
CA ARG A 5 -12.19 -1.41 -3.86
C ARG A 5 -11.05 -1.05 -4.81
N LYS A 6 -11.28 -0.11 -5.72
CA LYS A 6 -10.26 0.37 -6.67
C LYS A 6 -9.11 1.11 -5.98
N MET A 7 -9.41 1.94 -4.97
CA MET A 7 -8.39 2.58 -4.15
C MET A 7 -7.65 1.58 -3.26
N MET A 8 -8.36 0.57 -2.73
CA MET A 8 -7.73 -0.51 -1.98
C MET A 8 -6.72 -1.28 -2.82
N THR A 9 -7.04 -1.59 -4.07
CA THR A 9 -6.09 -2.19 -5.02
C THR A 9 -4.81 -1.38 -5.10
N PHE A 10 -4.92 -0.06 -5.35
CA PHE A 10 -3.76 0.84 -5.38
C PHE A 10 -2.94 0.82 -4.08
N PHE A 11 -3.57 1.08 -2.92
CA PHE A 11 -2.84 1.14 -1.65
C PHE A 11 -2.20 -0.20 -1.27
N THR A 12 -2.87 -1.31 -1.57
CA THR A 12 -2.34 -2.65 -1.33
C THR A 12 -1.14 -2.94 -2.23
N ALA A 13 -1.20 -2.54 -3.50
CA ALA A 13 -0.09 -2.68 -4.43
C ALA A 13 1.13 -1.85 -3.97
N VAL A 14 0.93 -0.59 -3.61
CA VAL A 14 1.95 0.30 -3.04
C VAL A 14 2.57 -0.31 -1.78
N ALA A 15 1.75 -0.75 -0.82
CA ALA A 15 2.23 -1.34 0.44
C ALA A 15 2.95 -2.68 0.24
N ARG A 16 2.68 -3.37 -0.86
CA ARG A 16 3.34 -4.64 -1.24
C ARG A 16 4.44 -4.44 -2.29
N ALA A 17 4.78 -3.20 -2.64
CA ALA A 17 5.78 -2.97 -3.68
C ALA A 17 7.16 -3.39 -3.17
N HIS A 18 7.92 -4.11 -4.00
CA HIS A 18 9.31 -4.49 -3.72
C HIS A 18 10.26 -3.62 -4.52
N HIS A 19 11.53 -3.59 -4.11
CA HIS A 19 12.54 -2.93 -4.92
C HIS A 19 12.63 -3.57 -6.31
N ILE A 20 12.72 -2.76 -7.36
CA ILE A 20 12.72 -3.23 -8.76
C ILE A 20 13.87 -4.22 -9.06
N ASP A 21 15.01 -4.08 -8.36
CA ASP A 21 16.15 -5.00 -8.50
C ASP A 21 15.96 -6.34 -7.79
N THR A 22 14.85 -6.52 -7.07
CA THR A 22 14.47 -7.75 -6.35
C THR A 22 13.11 -8.27 -6.81
N PRO A 23 12.95 -8.59 -8.11
CA PRO A 23 11.65 -8.96 -8.66
C PRO A 23 11.17 -10.30 -8.08
N THR A 24 9.86 -10.40 -7.86
CA THR A 24 9.21 -11.62 -7.37
C THR A 24 7.83 -11.76 -8.02
N PRO A 25 7.42 -12.97 -8.44
CA PRO A 25 6.11 -13.18 -9.05
C PRO A 25 4.94 -13.02 -8.06
N TYR A 26 5.21 -12.87 -6.76
CA TYR A 26 4.20 -12.88 -5.69
C TYR A 26 3.79 -11.48 -5.18
N THR A 27 4.32 -10.43 -5.78
CA THR A 27 3.96 -9.02 -5.47
C THR A 27 2.85 -8.47 -6.36
N HIS A 28 2.28 -9.28 -7.25
CA HIS A 28 1.44 -8.80 -8.37
C HIS A 28 2.16 -7.72 -9.18
N PHE A 29 3.47 -7.88 -9.37
CA PHE A 29 4.29 -6.99 -10.19
C PHE A 29 4.27 -5.52 -9.72
N SER A 30 4.06 -5.28 -8.42
CA SER A 30 4.19 -3.95 -7.83
C SER A 30 5.63 -3.70 -7.41
N TYR A 31 6.23 -2.63 -7.95
CA TYR A 31 7.63 -2.29 -7.73
C TYR A 31 7.81 -0.85 -7.30
N VAL A 32 8.94 -0.57 -6.66
CA VAL A 32 9.43 0.77 -6.34
C VAL A 32 10.93 0.82 -6.65
N ASN A 33 11.42 1.94 -7.18
CA ASN A 33 12.85 2.15 -7.44
C ASN A 33 13.49 3.09 -6.39
N ASP A 34 14.81 3.27 -6.46
CA ASP A 34 15.57 4.16 -5.57
C ASP A 34 15.07 5.62 -5.55
N ALA A 35 14.39 6.08 -6.61
CA ALA A 35 13.81 7.41 -6.68
C ALA A 35 12.42 7.51 -6.02
N GLY A 36 11.91 6.41 -5.47
CA GLY A 36 10.57 6.33 -4.89
C GLY A 36 9.45 6.34 -5.93
N ASN A 37 9.76 5.98 -7.18
CA ASN A 37 8.76 5.84 -8.23
C ASN A 37 8.23 4.41 -8.23
N TYR A 38 6.91 4.30 -8.17
CA TYR A 38 6.18 3.05 -8.14
C TYR A 38 5.68 2.67 -9.54
N SER A 39 5.67 1.37 -9.82
CA SER A 39 5.13 0.82 -11.07
C SER A 39 4.43 -0.52 -10.88
N GLY A 40 3.65 -0.92 -11.88
CA GLY A 40 2.91 -2.18 -11.90
C GLY A 40 1.41 -2.01 -12.20
N ASP A 41 0.79 -3.08 -12.71
CA ASP A 41 -0.59 -3.06 -13.23
C ASP A 41 -1.62 -2.51 -12.22
N ASP A 42 -1.51 -2.87 -10.94
CA ASP A 42 -2.43 -2.42 -9.90
C ASP A 42 -2.16 -0.98 -9.41
N ILE A 43 -0.99 -0.43 -9.74
CA ILE A 43 -0.59 0.95 -9.45
C ILE A 43 -0.97 1.87 -10.61
N GLU A 44 -0.65 1.48 -11.84
CA GLU A 44 -0.79 2.30 -13.06
C GLU A 44 -2.15 2.09 -13.75
N GLY A 45 -2.75 0.90 -13.62
CA GLY A 45 -3.89 0.46 -14.41
C GLY A 45 -5.24 1.13 -14.12
N ASN A 46 -5.30 2.07 -13.15
CA ASN A 46 -6.53 2.78 -12.82
C ASN A 46 -6.37 4.30 -12.83
N LEU A 47 -6.31 4.88 -14.03
CA LEU A 47 -6.13 6.32 -14.26
C LEU A 47 -7.12 7.19 -13.47
N ARG A 48 -8.37 6.75 -13.29
CA ARG A 48 -9.36 7.50 -12.49
C ARG A 48 -9.01 7.55 -11.01
N VAL A 49 -8.45 6.47 -10.46
CA VAL A 49 -7.94 6.47 -9.07
C VAL A 49 -6.72 7.38 -8.97
N LEU A 50 -5.79 7.31 -9.93
CA LEU A 50 -4.63 8.19 -9.96
C LEU A 50 -5.01 9.67 -10.05
N GLU A 51 -5.99 10.03 -10.90
CA GLU A 51 -6.52 11.39 -10.99
C GLU A 51 -7.13 11.85 -9.66
N GLN A 52 -7.89 10.99 -8.99
CA GLN A 52 -8.49 11.29 -7.69
C GLN A 52 -7.42 11.49 -6.61
N LEU A 53 -6.45 10.58 -6.51
CA LEU A 53 -5.35 10.68 -5.56
C LEU A 53 -4.43 11.87 -5.85
N GLY A 54 -4.26 12.23 -7.12
CA GLY A 54 -3.52 13.43 -7.54
C GLY A 54 -4.24 14.71 -7.12
N LYS A 55 -5.56 14.78 -7.28
CA LYS A 55 -6.39 15.90 -6.76
C LYS A 55 -6.34 16.01 -5.23
N MET A 56 -6.11 14.90 -4.54
CA MET A 56 -5.90 14.87 -3.09
C MET A 56 -4.45 15.21 -2.67
N GLY A 57 -3.54 15.41 -3.62
CA GLY A 57 -2.13 15.69 -3.35
C GLY A 57 -1.33 14.50 -2.85
N ILE A 58 -1.83 13.26 -3.02
CA ILE A 58 -1.19 12.04 -2.52
C ILE A 58 -0.16 11.49 -3.51
N VAL A 59 -0.47 11.59 -4.80
CA VAL A 59 0.37 11.02 -5.87
C VAL A 59 0.70 12.04 -6.94
N ARG A 60 1.80 11.80 -7.66
CA ARG A 60 2.16 12.42 -8.92
C ARG A 60 2.40 11.34 -9.96
N VAL A 61 1.91 11.56 -11.17
CA VAL A 61 2.25 10.74 -12.34
C VAL A 61 3.48 11.35 -12.98
N ILE A 62 4.51 10.52 -13.22
CA ILE A 62 5.82 10.93 -13.74
C ILE A 62 6.10 10.15 -15.02
N GLY A 63 6.14 10.84 -16.16
CA GLY A 63 6.35 10.24 -17.48
C GLY A 63 5.28 10.68 -18.48
N ASP A 64 5.20 9.94 -19.58
CA ASP A 64 4.27 10.17 -20.70
C ASP A 64 3.07 9.21 -20.62
N GLU A 65 2.03 9.44 -21.42
CA GLU A 65 0.76 8.68 -21.36
C GLU A 65 0.93 7.16 -21.51
N ASP A 66 1.90 6.72 -22.30
CA ASP A 66 2.18 5.30 -22.59
C ASP A 66 3.31 4.71 -21.73
N ASP A 67 4.05 5.54 -21.00
CA ASP A 67 5.19 5.13 -20.18
C ASP A 67 5.36 6.12 -19.01
N PHE A 68 4.69 5.79 -17.90
CA PHE A 68 4.75 6.58 -16.67
C PHE A 68 4.92 5.70 -15.44
N THR A 69 5.39 6.34 -14.38
CA THR A 69 5.43 5.79 -13.02
C THR A 69 4.65 6.68 -12.07
N VAL A 70 4.38 6.19 -10.86
CA VAL A 70 3.63 6.93 -9.84
C VAL A 70 4.55 7.24 -8.66
N GLN A 71 4.68 8.51 -8.30
CA GLN A 71 5.40 8.92 -7.09
C GLN A 71 4.39 9.28 -5.99
N LEU A 72 4.63 8.81 -4.76
CA LEU A 72 3.91 9.29 -3.58
C LEU A 72 4.50 10.64 -3.14
N VAL A 73 3.67 11.67 -3.00
CA VAL A 73 4.15 13.03 -2.65
C VAL A 73 4.83 13.04 -1.29
N GLU A 74 4.16 12.49 -0.28
CA GLU A 74 4.70 12.29 1.07
C GLU A 74 4.74 10.78 1.36
N ARG A 75 5.67 10.06 0.72
CA ARG A 75 5.79 8.60 0.79
C ARG A 75 5.76 8.08 2.23
N PHE A 76 6.56 8.69 3.10
CA PHE A 76 6.65 8.30 4.50
C PHE A 76 5.28 8.40 5.19
N ASP A 77 4.56 9.50 5.01
CA ASP A 77 3.24 9.72 5.62
C ASP A 77 2.17 8.76 5.09
N VAL A 78 2.24 8.39 3.81
CA VAL A 78 1.35 7.39 3.22
C VAL A 78 1.60 6.01 3.84
N LEU A 79 2.86 5.57 3.91
CA LEU A 79 3.24 4.28 4.47
C LEU A 79 2.98 4.21 5.99
N ALA A 80 3.31 5.29 6.71
CA ALA A 80 3.02 5.42 8.14
C ALA A 80 1.51 5.40 8.41
N GLY A 81 0.72 6.15 7.64
CA GLY A 81 -0.74 6.12 7.73
C GLY A 81 -1.28 4.71 7.52
N TRP A 82 -0.86 4.01 6.47
CA TRP A 82 -1.23 2.61 6.23
C TRP A 82 -0.89 1.70 7.42
N PHE A 83 0.34 1.77 7.93
CA PHE A 83 0.79 0.96 9.06
C PHE A 83 -0.03 1.24 10.32
N ASP A 84 -0.22 2.51 10.67
CA ASP A 84 -0.95 2.90 11.88
C ASP A 84 -2.43 2.51 11.79
N GLY A 85 -3.03 2.58 10.60
CA GLY A 85 -4.37 2.08 10.34
C GLY A 85 -4.51 0.59 10.62
N ALA A 86 -3.60 -0.22 10.08
CA ALA A 86 -3.58 -1.66 10.32
C ALA A 86 -3.33 -1.98 11.81
N ARG A 87 -2.46 -1.22 12.48
CA ARG A 87 -2.16 -1.37 13.90
C ARG A 87 -3.36 -1.03 14.78
N ALA A 88 -4.07 0.05 14.49
CA ALA A 88 -5.31 0.41 15.19
C ALA A 88 -6.34 -0.72 15.08
N ALA A 89 -6.55 -1.25 13.87
CA ALA A 89 -7.44 -2.38 13.64
C ALA A 89 -7.03 -3.62 14.46
N SER A 90 -5.73 -3.94 14.53
CA SER A 90 -5.20 -5.05 15.33
C SER A 90 -5.48 -4.94 16.83
N ARG A 91 -5.67 -3.71 17.33
CA ARG A 91 -6.01 -3.40 18.72
C ARG A 91 -7.51 -3.27 18.94
N ASN A 92 -8.31 -3.59 17.92
CA ASN A 92 -9.76 -3.45 17.91
C ASN A 92 -10.20 -1.98 18.12
N GLU A 93 -9.38 -1.04 17.66
CA GLU A 93 -9.65 0.40 17.66
C GLU A 93 -10.40 0.82 16.38
N GLY A 94 -11.18 1.90 16.51
CA GLY A 94 -11.95 2.48 15.40
C GLY A 94 -11.10 3.28 14.42
N THR A 95 -11.78 3.95 13.48
CA THR A 95 -11.13 4.77 12.44
C THR A 95 -11.07 6.26 12.80
N ASP A 96 -11.50 6.65 13.99
CA ASP A 96 -11.56 8.05 14.42
C ASP A 96 -10.17 8.71 14.43
N TYR A 97 -9.12 7.92 14.68
CA TYR A 97 -7.73 8.39 14.65
C TYR A 97 -7.25 8.83 13.26
N SER A 98 -7.92 8.40 12.18
CA SER A 98 -7.58 8.82 10.81
C SER A 98 -7.56 10.34 10.64
N ALA A 99 -8.36 11.08 11.41
CA ALA A 99 -8.43 12.54 11.35
C ALA A 99 -7.14 13.24 11.81
N TYR A 100 -6.24 12.54 12.52
CA TYR A 100 -4.98 13.08 13.01
C TYR A 100 -3.78 12.72 12.13
N HIS A 101 -3.98 11.94 11.07
CA HIS A 101 -2.91 11.54 10.15
C HIS A 101 -2.75 12.52 8.99
N SER A 102 -1.51 12.72 8.53
CA SER A 102 -1.20 13.48 7.31
C SER A 102 -1.84 12.87 6.05
N CYS A 103 -2.03 11.55 6.02
CA CYS A 103 -2.76 10.85 4.96
C CYS A 103 -3.90 9.98 5.53
N PRO A 104 -5.08 10.58 5.84
CA PRO A 104 -6.20 9.86 6.44
C PRO A 104 -6.70 8.68 5.61
N ILE A 105 -6.68 8.79 4.28
CA ILE A 105 -7.14 7.71 3.40
C ILE A 105 -6.23 6.49 3.43
N ALA A 106 -4.91 6.67 3.59
CA ALA A 106 -3.98 5.56 3.74
C ALA A 106 -4.22 4.83 5.07
N PHE A 107 -4.50 5.56 6.15
CA PHE A 107 -4.94 4.98 7.42
C PHE A 107 -6.19 4.14 7.27
N LEU A 108 -7.23 4.69 6.64
CA LEU A 108 -8.47 3.94 6.41
C LEU A 108 -8.24 2.69 5.55
N ALA A 109 -7.33 2.77 4.57
CA ALA A 109 -6.97 1.64 3.72
C ALA A 109 -6.25 0.55 4.50
N GLY A 110 -5.25 0.90 5.33
CA GLY A 110 -4.54 -0.06 6.18
C GLY A 110 -5.45 -0.73 7.20
N HIS A 111 -6.35 0.04 7.83
CA HIS A 111 -7.36 -0.47 8.75
C HIS A 111 -8.28 -1.50 8.07
N GLN A 112 -8.81 -1.15 6.90
CA GLN A 112 -9.65 -2.05 6.11
C GLN A 112 -8.88 -3.31 5.67
N HIS A 113 -7.64 -3.16 5.21
CA HIS A 113 -6.81 -4.27 4.76
C HIS A 113 -6.51 -5.25 5.89
N TRP A 114 -6.28 -4.77 7.12
CA TRP A 114 -6.10 -5.66 8.27
C TRP A 114 -7.29 -6.60 8.46
N HIS A 115 -8.51 -6.08 8.38
CA HIS A 115 -9.73 -6.89 8.46
C HIS A 115 -9.82 -7.89 7.29
N GLU A 116 -9.46 -7.46 6.08
CA GLU A 116 -9.41 -8.34 4.91
C GLU A 116 -8.41 -9.51 5.12
N GLN A 117 -7.31 -9.28 5.84
CA GLN A 117 -6.33 -10.32 6.20
C GLN A 117 -6.77 -11.25 7.34
N GLN A 118 -7.85 -10.95 8.07
CA GLN A 118 -8.39 -11.85 9.11
C GLN A 118 -9.29 -12.95 8.53
N HIS A 119 -9.65 -12.87 7.25
CA HIS A 119 -10.49 -13.91 6.63
C HIS A 119 -9.71 -15.23 6.49
N PRO A 120 -10.37 -16.40 6.67
CA PRO A 120 -9.70 -17.70 6.52
C PRO A 120 -9.09 -17.96 5.15
N SER A 121 -9.60 -17.30 4.10
CA SER A 121 -9.10 -17.38 2.74
C SER A 121 -7.96 -16.39 2.44
N ALA A 122 -7.59 -15.53 3.38
CA ALA A 122 -6.48 -14.60 3.21
C ALA A 122 -5.18 -15.39 3.12
N ILE A 123 -4.44 -15.18 2.04
CA ILE A 123 -3.10 -15.75 1.90
C ILE A 123 -2.21 -15.02 2.92
N GLN A 124 -1.34 -15.75 3.62
CA GLN A 124 -0.44 -15.18 4.64
C GLN A 124 0.82 -14.56 4.04
N TYR A 125 1.34 -13.51 4.67
CA TYR A 125 2.62 -12.90 4.31
C TYR A 125 3.77 -13.80 4.74
N LYS A 126 4.56 -14.24 3.78
CA LYS A 126 5.60 -15.26 3.92
C LYS A 126 6.83 -14.85 3.15
N ASP A 127 7.98 -15.02 3.76
CA ASP A 127 9.26 -14.72 3.15
C ASP A 127 9.67 -15.78 2.14
N GLU A 128 9.28 -17.04 2.38
CA GLU A 128 9.47 -18.15 1.42
C GLU A 128 8.92 -17.80 0.03
N PHE A 129 7.85 -17.01 -0.03
CA PHE A 129 7.23 -16.56 -1.29
C PHE A 129 7.53 -15.09 -1.59
N HIS A 130 8.47 -14.44 -0.91
CA HIS A 130 8.72 -13.00 -1.00
C HIS A 130 7.42 -12.17 -0.97
N ARG A 131 6.43 -12.64 -0.22
CA ARG A 131 5.11 -12.02 -0.14
C ARG A 131 5.07 -11.22 1.15
N ARG A 132 5.44 -9.95 1.04
CA ARG A 132 5.52 -9.02 2.17
C ARG A 132 4.53 -7.87 1.97
N CYS A 133 4.23 -7.14 3.04
CA CYS A 133 3.35 -5.98 3.02
C CYS A 133 3.75 -5.02 4.14
N HIS A 134 3.91 -3.74 3.81
CA HIS A 134 4.40 -2.72 4.73
C HIS A 134 3.52 -2.68 5.98
N GLY A 135 4.12 -2.80 7.15
CA GLY A 135 3.41 -2.76 8.42
C GLY A 135 2.71 -4.06 8.83
N PHE A 136 2.89 -5.16 8.08
CA PHE A 136 2.33 -6.47 8.41
C PHE A 136 3.43 -7.46 8.82
N VAL A 137 3.06 -8.36 9.74
CA VAL A 137 3.95 -9.42 10.23
C VAL A 137 4.15 -10.47 9.15
N CYS A 138 5.41 -10.80 8.87
CA CYS A 138 5.76 -11.99 8.12
C CYS A 138 5.65 -13.21 9.02
N VAL A 139 4.87 -14.24 8.63
CA VAL A 139 4.65 -15.41 9.49
C VAL A 139 5.89 -16.29 9.63
N ASP A 140 6.82 -16.22 8.68
CA ASP A 140 8.05 -17.01 8.71
C ASP A 140 9.09 -16.44 9.69
N THR A 141 9.14 -15.11 9.82
CA THR A 141 10.13 -14.42 10.69
C THR A 141 9.54 -13.89 11.99
N GLY A 142 8.22 -13.68 12.05
CA GLY A 142 7.56 -13.00 13.16
C GLY A 142 7.80 -11.48 13.20
N GLU A 143 8.52 -10.93 12.21
CA GLU A 143 8.88 -9.52 12.15
C GLU A 143 7.91 -8.74 11.26
N ILE A 144 7.71 -7.46 11.60
CA ILE A 144 6.95 -6.53 10.76
C ILE A 144 7.84 -6.11 9.61
N TRP A 145 7.40 -6.36 8.37
CA TRP A 145 8.15 -5.88 7.22
C TRP A 145 7.89 -4.39 6.98
N GLN A 146 8.98 -3.66 6.72
CA GLN A 146 8.95 -2.28 6.29
C GLN A 146 9.58 -2.18 4.91
N GLN A 147 8.88 -1.48 4.03
CA GLN A 147 9.44 -1.05 2.76
C GLN A 147 10.48 0.04 3.05
N GLU A 148 11.72 -0.17 2.60
CA GLU A 148 12.80 0.82 2.62
C GLU A 148 12.52 1.92 1.60
#